data_AF-A0A964FI20-F1
#
_entry.id   AF-A0A964FI20-F1
#
_cell.length_a   1.000
_cell.length_b   1.000
_cell.length_c   1.000
_cell.angle_alpha   90.00
_cell.angle_beta   90.00
_cell.angle_gamma   90.00
#
_symmetry.space_group_name_H-M   'P 1'
#
loop_
_entity.id
_entity.type
_entity.pdbx_description
1 polymer ?
#
loop_
_entity_poly.entity_id
_entity_poly.type
_entity_poly.pdbx_seq_one_letter_code
_entity_poly.pdbx_strand_id
1 'polypeptide(L)'
;MSFVDDDQRGEYMLIDTKNGKILVNEIAYRIIGEKAPRELPSYVTIRDQYFADPESFIHTNFLDTVEAEDEELASGAADVIMLLTKAVFPIVTPILSYVLDAVADALKEEGAKQASDYLRSLFKDKTPKPIFTQAQLEVIASTIQDIAKTEADRLGLEQSQAQTVSDSVIARLALAKK
;
A
#
# COMPACT_ATOMS: atom_id res chain seq x y z
N MET A 1 16.04 -18.66 -27.97
CA MET A 1 15.79 -17.23 -28.20
C MET A 1 14.48 -16.89 -27.52
N SER A 2 14.59 -16.36 -26.30
CA SER A 2 13.73 -15.37 -25.65
C SER A 2 13.98 -15.49 -24.15
N PHE A 3 14.89 -14.66 -23.64
CA PHE A 3 14.95 -14.33 -22.23
C PHE A 3 13.81 -13.34 -22.02
N VAL A 4 12.79 -13.73 -21.29
CA VAL A 4 11.76 -12.80 -20.83
C VAL A 4 12.38 -12.07 -19.64
N ASP A 5 12.41 -10.75 -19.78
CA ASP A 5 13.02 -9.78 -18.89
C ASP A 5 12.62 -9.97 -17.41
N ASP A 6 13.66 -9.96 -16.59
CA ASP A 6 13.67 -10.11 -15.13
C ASP A 6 13.44 -8.75 -14.44
N ASP A 7 12.45 -7.96 -14.91
CA ASP A 7 12.27 -6.55 -14.49
C ASP A 7 10.92 -6.24 -13.80
N GLN A 8 10.22 -7.29 -13.35
CA GLN A 8 9.00 -7.15 -12.51
C GLN A 8 9.27 -7.51 -11.03
N ARG A 9 10.52 -7.85 -10.66
CA ARG A 9 10.85 -8.33 -9.30
C ARG A 9 11.06 -7.23 -8.25
N GLY A 10 10.88 -5.96 -8.61
CA GLY A 10 11.08 -4.83 -7.70
C GLY A 10 9.90 -4.58 -6.75
N GLU A 11 8.66 -4.88 -7.16
CA GLU A 11 7.44 -4.42 -6.48
C GLU A 11 7.13 -5.15 -5.15
N TYR A 12 7.73 -6.33 -4.92
CA TYR A 12 7.44 -7.14 -3.73
C TYR A 12 8.61 -7.31 -2.74
N MET A 13 9.77 -6.66 -2.97
CA MET A 13 10.92 -6.77 -2.07
C MET A 13 10.59 -6.46 -0.60
N LEU A 14 9.61 -5.58 -0.36
CA LEU A 14 9.17 -5.26 0.99
C LEU A 14 8.50 -6.46 1.68
N ILE A 15 7.59 -7.15 0.98
CA ILE A 15 6.87 -8.29 1.55
C ILE A 15 7.65 -9.61 1.48
N ASP A 16 8.76 -9.67 0.76
CA ASP A 16 9.64 -10.84 0.77
C ASP A 16 10.44 -10.98 2.08
N THR A 17 10.57 -9.89 2.83
CA THR A 17 11.27 -9.88 4.12
C THR A 17 10.31 -9.92 5.30
N LYS A 18 10.70 -10.61 6.38
CA LYS A 18 9.94 -10.62 7.64
C LYS A 18 9.68 -9.20 8.16
N ASN A 19 10.67 -8.31 8.06
CA ASN A 19 10.56 -6.95 8.58
C ASN A 19 9.61 -6.08 7.77
N GLY A 20 9.59 -6.23 6.44
CA GLY A 20 8.66 -5.49 5.60
C GLY A 20 7.24 -6.06 5.67
N LYS A 21 7.03 -7.39 5.79
CA LYS A 21 5.69 -7.93 6.13
C LYS A 21 5.14 -7.34 7.43
N ILE A 22 5.98 -7.22 8.47
CA ILE A 22 5.59 -6.58 9.74
C ILE A 22 5.21 -5.11 9.51
N LEU A 23 6.02 -4.36 8.74
CA LEU A 23 5.79 -2.95 8.46
C LEU A 23 4.48 -2.71 7.70
N VAL A 24 4.27 -3.44 6.60
CA VAL A 24 3.04 -3.42 5.81
C VAL A 24 1.84 -3.74 6.69
N ASN A 25 1.92 -4.81 7.49
CA ASN A 25 0.84 -5.17 8.41
C ASN A 25 0.55 -4.09 9.47
N GLU A 26 1.57 -3.53 10.12
CA GLU A 26 1.39 -2.51 11.15
C GLU A 26 0.69 -1.26 10.58
N ILE A 27 1.06 -0.88 9.35
CA ILE A 27 0.51 0.31 8.69
C ILE A 27 -0.89 0.03 8.16
N ALA A 28 -1.10 -1.08 7.46
CA ALA A 28 -2.42 -1.49 6.96
C ALA A 28 -3.43 -1.61 8.10
N TYR A 29 -3.07 -2.26 9.21
CA TYR A 29 -3.94 -2.39 10.38
C TYR A 29 -4.37 -1.03 10.94
N ARG A 30 -3.46 -0.05 10.98
CA ARG A 30 -3.78 1.31 11.45
C ARG A 30 -4.72 2.04 10.50
N ILE A 31 -4.46 1.98 9.20
CA ILE A 31 -5.34 2.58 8.19
C ILE A 31 -6.74 1.99 8.30
N ILE A 32 -6.87 0.66 8.35
CA ILE A 32 -8.17 0.00 8.52
C ILE A 32 -8.83 0.36 9.85
N GLY A 33 -8.08 0.36 10.96
CA GLY A 33 -8.61 0.74 12.27
C GLY A 33 -9.14 2.18 12.33
N GLU A 34 -8.55 3.10 11.56
CA GLU A 34 -8.95 4.51 11.52
C GLU A 34 -10.06 4.79 10.50
N LYS A 35 -10.00 4.16 9.32
CA LYS A 35 -10.88 4.48 8.19
C LYS A 35 -12.06 3.52 8.04
N ALA A 36 -11.87 2.26 8.41
CA ALA A 36 -12.88 1.21 8.27
C ALA A 36 -12.88 0.26 9.49
N PRO A 37 -13.08 0.76 10.73
CA PRO A 37 -12.98 -0.05 11.94
C PRO A 37 -13.93 -1.26 11.98
N ARG A 38 -15.04 -1.18 11.23
CA ARG A 38 -16.01 -2.28 11.08
C ARG A 38 -15.45 -3.48 10.32
N GLU A 39 -14.38 -3.30 9.54
CA GLU A 39 -13.73 -4.36 8.78
C GLU A 39 -12.62 -5.09 9.57
N LEU A 40 -12.22 -4.56 10.73
CA LEU A 40 -11.20 -5.19 11.60
C LEU A 40 -11.46 -6.66 11.94
N PRO A 41 -12.70 -7.13 12.15
CA PRO A 41 -12.96 -8.56 12.37
C PRO A 41 -12.49 -9.46 11.22
N SER A 42 -12.53 -8.95 9.97
CA SER A 42 -12.10 -9.68 8.77
C SER A 42 -10.62 -9.47 8.43
N TYR A 43 -9.96 -8.52 9.08
CA TYR A 43 -8.59 -8.10 8.76
C TYR A 43 -7.59 -9.24 8.83
N VAL A 44 -7.62 -10.03 9.90
CA VAL A 44 -6.65 -11.12 10.11
C VAL A 44 -6.71 -12.14 8.97
N THR A 45 -7.92 -12.53 8.57
CA THR A 45 -8.12 -13.48 7.47
C THR A 45 -7.62 -12.92 6.15
N ILE A 46 -7.97 -11.67 5.81
CA ILE A 46 -7.56 -11.05 4.54
C ILE A 46 -6.05 -10.82 4.50
N ARG A 47 -5.46 -10.36 5.60
CA ARG A 47 -4.01 -10.22 5.77
C ARG A 47 -3.29 -11.53 5.50
N ASP A 48 -3.77 -12.62 6.11
CA ASP A 48 -3.12 -13.93 6.00
C ASP A 48 -3.21 -14.47 4.57
N GLN A 49 -4.32 -14.22 3.87
CA GLN A 49 -4.47 -14.54 2.45
C GLN A 49 -3.48 -13.74 1.60
N TYR A 50 -3.39 -12.42 1.78
CA TYR A 50 -2.45 -11.58 1.04
C TYR A 50 -0.99 -11.99 1.26
N PHE A 51 -0.56 -12.22 2.50
CA PHE A 51 0.84 -12.57 2.76
C PHE A 51 1.21 -14.03 2.45
N ALA A 52 0.23 -14.91 2.28
CA ALA A 52 0.45 -16.27 1.82
C ALA A 52 0.79 -16.30 0.33
N ASP A 53 0.03 -15.55 -0.48
CA ASP A 53 0.25 -15.44 -1.92
C ASP A 53 -0.30 -14.09 -2.44
N PRO A 54 0.55 -13.05 -2.51
CA PRO A 54 0.15 -11.70 -2.92
C PRO A 54 -0.35 -11.65 -4.37
N GLU A 55 0.27 -12.41 -5.27
CA GLU A 55 -0.07 -12.43 -6.70
C GLU A 55 -1.44 -13.11 -6.90
N SER A 56 -1.63 -14.30 -6.33
CA SER A 56 -2.93 -14.98 -6.40
C SER A 56 -4.01 -14.19 -5.67
N PHE A 57 -3.68 -13.54 -4.54
CA PHE A 57 -4.63 -12.66 -3.86
C PHE A 57 -5.11 -11.55 -4.79
N ILE A 58 -4.18 -10.92 -5.51
CA ILE A 58 -4.51 -9.85 -6.46
C ILE A 58 -5.37 -10.40 -7.62
N HIS A 59 -4.95 -11.51 -8.22
CA HIS A 59 -5.63 -12.11 -9.35
C HIS A 59 -7.08 -12.47 -9.00
N THR A 60 -7.28 -13.23 -7.92
CA THR A 60 -8.59 -13.73 -7.51
C THR A 60 -9.52 -12.64 -6.97
N ASN A 61 -9.01 -11.57 -6.37
CA ASN A 61 -9.86 -10.53 -5.77
C ASN A 61 -10.12 -9.33 -6.68
N PHE A 62 -9.33 -9.13 -7.74
CA PHE A 62 -9.41 -7.91 -8.55
C PHE A 62 -9.35 -8.14 -10.05
N LEU A 63 -8.63 -9.16 -10.54
CA LEU A 63 -8.40 -9.33 -11.99
C LEU A 63 -9.34 -10.38 -12.61
N ASP A 64 -9.62 -11.48 -11.91
CA ASP A 64 -10.55 -12.55 -12.36
C ASP A 64 -12.02 -12.08 -12.47
N THR A 65 -12.36 -10.96 -11.84
CA THR A 65 -13.70 -10.35 -11.95
C THR A 65 -13.88 -9.55 -13.23
N VAL A 66 -12.81 -9.23 -13.96
CA VAL A 66 -12.86 -8.41 -15.18
C VAL A 66 -13.05 -9.30 -16.43
N GLU A 67 -12.58 -10.55 -16.42
CA GLU A 67 -12.77 -11.50 -17.54
C GLU A 67 -14.13 -12.22 -17.54
N ALA A 68 -14.93 -12.08 -16.48
CA ALA A 68 -16.28 -12.65 -16.41
C ALA A 68 -17.37 -11.75 -17.02
N GLU A 69 -17.01 -10.60 -17.63
CA GLU A 69 -17.99 -9.64 -18.15
C GLU A 69 -18.58 -9.99 -19.52
N ASP A 70 -18.09 -11.02 -20.22
CA ASP A 70 -18.64 -11.42 -21.52
C ASP A 70 -19.85 -12.39 -21.45
N GLU A 71 -20.24 -12.88 -20.25
CA GLU A 71 -21.38 -13.82 -20.12
C GLU A 71 -22.56 -13.38 -19.23
N GLU A 72 -22.57 -12.21 -18.60
CA GLU A 72 -23.70 -11.80 -17.73
C GLU A 72 -24.28 -10.42 -18.01
N LEU A 73 -24.94 -10.26 -19.16
CA LEU A 73 -25.99 -9.25 -19.38
C LEU A 73 -27.30 -9.54 -18.60
N ALA A 74 -27.24 -10.15 -17.41
CA ALA A 74 -28.45 -10.63 -16.74
C ALA A 74 -28.39 -10.82 -15.21
N SER A 75 -27.69 -9.98 -14.45
CA SER A 75 -28.14 -9.71 -13.08
C SER A 75 -27.71 -8.31 -12.66
N GLY A 76 -28.62 -7.57 -12.02
CA GLY A 76 -28.44 -6.15 -11.71
C GLY A 76 -27.10 -5.89 -11.02
N ALA A 77 -26.46 -4.79 -11.40
CA ALA A 77 -25.29 -4.22 -10.75
C ALA A 77 -25.48 -4.20 -9.23
N ALA A 78 -25.12 -5.30 -8.58
CA ALA A 78 -24.84 -5.33 -7.18
C ALA A 78 -23.47 -4.68 -7.11
N ASP A 79 -23.44 -3.42 -6.71
CA ASP A 79 -22.22 -2.76 -6.24
C ASP A 79 -21.51 -3.77 -5.33
N VAL A 80 -20.48 -4.45 -5.86
CA VAL A 80 -19.62 -5.29 -5.04
C VAL A 80 -18.83 -4.27 -4.23
N ILE A 81 -19.37 -3.88 -3.08
CA ILE A 81 -18.72 -2.97 -2.15
C ILE A 81 -17.39 -3.63 -1.79
N MET A 82 -16.33 -3.15 -2.44
CA MET A 82 -15.01 -3.66 -2.23
C MET A 82 -14.56 -3.22 -0.84
N LEU A 83 -14.17 -4.17 0.00
CA LEU A 83 -13.69 -3.87 1.35
C LEU A 83 -12.37 -3.13 1.27
N LEU A 84 -12.22 -2.04 2.04
CA LEU A 84 -10.95 -1.31 2.11
C LEU A 84 -9.80 -2.24 2.56
N THR A 85 -10.11 -3.22 3.39
CA THR A 85 -9.17 -4.24 3.88
C THR A 85 -8.59 -5.11 2.76
N LYS A 86 -9.29 -5.28 1.63
CA LYS A 86 -8.74 -5.95 0.46
C LYS A 86 -7.84 -5.00 -0.34
N ALA A 87 -8.28 -3.77 -0.56
CA ALA A 87 -7.57 -2.76 -1.34
C ALA A 87 -6.30 -2.23 -0.64
N VAL A 88 -6.24 -2.22 0.70
CA VAL A 88 -5.15 -1.58 1.44
C VAL A 88 -3.79 -2.22 1.18
N PHE A 89 -3.72 -3.55 1.06
CA PHE A 89 -2.43 -4.23 0.94
C PHE A 89 -1.76 -4.00 -0.42
N PRO A 90 -2.43 -4.20 -1.57
CA PRO A 90 -1.84 -3.93 -2.88
C PRO A 90 -1.42 -2.46 -3.07
N ILE A 91 -2.13 -1.51 -2.45
CA ILE A 91 -1.83 -0.08 -2.58
C ILE A 91 -0.71 0.34 -1.61
N VAL A 92 -0.77 -0.09 -0.36
CA VAL A 92 0.18 0.39 0.67
C VAL A 92 1.57 -0.20 0.46
N THR A 93 1.69 -1.43 -0.05
CA THR A 93 2.99 -2.08 -0.28
C THR A 93 3.93 -1.27 -1.19
N PRO A 94 3.54 -0.88 -2.43
CA PRO A 94 4.40 -0.08 -3.30
C PRO A 94 4.64 1.33 -2.76
N ILE A 95 3.63 1.95 -2.12
CA ILE A 95 3.81 3.23 -1.42
C ILE A 95 4.92 3.13 -0.35
N LEU A 96 4.88 2.09 0.48
CA LEU A 96 5.86 1.92 1.55
C LEU A 96 7.24 1.56 1.02
N SER A 97 7.34 0.87 -0.12
CA SER A 97 8.61 0.65 -0.79
C SER A 97 9.25 1.99 -1.18
N TYR A 98 8.50 2.84 -1.89
CA TYR A 98 8.95 4.17 -2.28
C TYR A 98 9.34 5.05 -1.08
N VAL A 99 8.49 5.09 -0.04
CA VAL A 99 8.77 5.93 1.13
C VAL A 99 9.98 5.41 1.90
N LEU A 100 10.19 4.09 1.97
CA LEU A 100 11.37 3.51 2.62
C LEU A 100 12.66 3.94 1.91
N ASP A 101 12.68 3.94 0.58
CA ASP A 101 13.81 4.42 -0.22
C ASP A 101 14.05 5.92 0.01
N ALA A 102 12.99 6.73 -0.03
CA ALA A 102 13.09 8.17 0.23
C ALA A 102 13.62 8.49 1.64
N VAL A 103 13.23 7.69 2.65
CA VAL A 103 13.74 7.81 4.02
C VAL A 103 15.21 7.40 4.09
N ALA A 104 15.61 6.30 3.46
CA ALA A 104 16.99 5.85 3.44
C ALA A 104 17.92 6.91 2.82
N ASP A 105 17.49 7.50 1.70
CA ASP A 105 18.20 8.59 1.03
C ASP A 105 18.31 9.83 1.91
N ALA A 106 17.23 10.23 2.58
CA ALA A 106 17.22 11.39 3.45
C ALA A 106 18.11 11.22 4.69
N LEU A 107 18.20 9.99 5.22
CA LEU A 107 19.06 9.65 6.35
C LEU A 107 20.52 9.44 5.92
N LYS A 108 20.80 9.28 4.62
CA LYS A 108 22.10 8.83 4.07
C LYS A 108 22.56 7.51 4.71
N GLU A 109 21.61 6.62 4.97
CA GLU A 109 21.88 5.34 5.59
C GLU A 109 21.75 4.22 4.57
N GLU A 110 22.75 3.36 4.47
CA GLU A 110 22.74 2.16 3.62
C GLU A 110 21.88 1.02 4.23
N GLY A 111 21.17 1.28 5.32
CA GLY A 111 20.49 0.26 6.14
C GLY A 111 18.97 0.34 6.14
N ALA A 112 18.31 -0.61 5.48
CA ALA A 112 16.84 -0.75 5.45
C ALA A 112 16.18 -0.80 6.85
N LYS A 113 16.92 -1.20 7.89
CA LYS A 113 16.41 -1.33 9.26
C LYS A 113 16.07 0.03 9.88
N GLN A 114 16.97 1.01 9.78
CA GLN A 114 16.76 2.32 10.41
C GLN A 114 15.69 3.12 9.67
N ALA A 115 15.66 3.04 8.33
CA ALA A 115 14.58 3.59 7.53
C ALA A 115 13.21 2.95 7.89
N SER A 116 13.17 1.63 8.07
CA SER A 116 11.96 0.93 8.55
C SER A 116 11.54 1.38 9.95
N ASP A 117 12.48 1.50 10.89
CA ASP A 117 12.19 1.90 12.27
C ASP A 117 11.70 3.36 12.32
N TYR A 118 12.28 4.24 11.51
CA TYR A 118 11.78 5.59 11.32
C TYR A 118 10.35 5.59 10.76
N LEU A 119 10.09 4.80 9.70
CA LEU A 119 8.76 4.72 9.12
C LEU A 119 7.73 4.21 10.15
N ARG A 120 8.06 3.19 10.95
CA ARG A 120 7.21 2.76 12.07
C ARG A 120 6.94 3.88 13.07
N SER A 121 7.96 4.70 13.38
CA SER A 121 7.82 5.83 14.30
C SER A 121 6.78 6.84 13.80
N LEU A 122 6.68 7.09 12.49
CA LEU A 122 5.65 8.01 11.92
C LEU A 122 4.22 7.58 12.25
N PHE A 123 3.99 6.27 12.37
CA PHE A 123 2.67 5.70 12.64
C PHE A 123 2.44 5.40 14.13
N LYS A 124 3.48 5.41 14.96
CA LYS A 124 3.40 5.17 16.42
C LYS A 124 3.45 6.46 17.23
N ASP A 125 4.34 7.38 16.86
CA ASP A 125 4.63 8.59 17.63
C ASP A 125 3.75 9.75 17.18
N LYS A 126 3.39 10.61 18.14
CA LYS A 126 2.60 11.82 17.85
C LYS A 126 3.43 12.94 17.22
N THR A 127 4.75 12.89 17.38
CA THR A 127 5.70 13.92 16.96
C THR A 127 6.99 13.26 16.45
N PRO A 128 6.97 12.68 15.25
CA PRO A 128 8.16 12.07 14.68
C PRO A 128 9.25 13.11 14.42
N LYS A 129 10.52 12.66 14.45
CA LYS A 129 11.66 13.54 14.15
C LYS A 129 11.56 14.00 12.70
N PRO A 130 11.65 15.31 12.41
CA PRO A 130 11.53 15.75 11.04
C PRO A 130 12.81 15.51 10.24
N ILE A 131 12.67 14.84 9.09
CA ILE A 131 13.81 14.54 8.20
C ILE A 131 13.64 15.16 6.80
N PHE A 132 12.41 15.49 6.40
CA PHE A 132 12.11 16.07 5.10
C PHE A 132 11.83 17.57 5.21
N THR A 133 12.30 18.30 4.21
CA THR A 133 11.87 19.69 3.97
C THR A 133 10.45 19.72 3.40
N GLN A 134 9.79 20.88 3.45
CA GLN A 134 8.45 21.05 2.85
C GLN A 134 8.44 20.69 1.35
N ALA A 135 9.45 21.12 0.60
CA ALA A 135 9.54 20.82 -0.84
C ALA A 135 9.71 19.31 -1.10
N GLN A 136 10.47 18.60 -0.26
CA GLN A 136 10.58 17.14 -0.37
C GLN A 136 9.27 16.45 -0.03
N LEU A 137 8.54 16.92 0.99
CA LEU A 137 7.23 16.37 1.35
C LEU A 137 6.20 16.56 0.23
N GLU A 138 6.22 17.69 -0.49
CA GLU A 138 5.34 17.94 -1.63
C GLU A 138 5.61 16.97 -2.78
N VAL A 139 6.88 16.73 -3.10
CA VAL A 139 7.27 15.75 -4.12
C VAL A 139 6.86 14.34 -3.70
N ILE A 140 7.18 13.94 -2.47
CA ILE A 140 6.81 12.62 -1.92
C ILE A 140 5.29 12.44 -1.93
N ALA A 141 4.52 13.45 -1.52
CA ALA A 141 3.07 13.39 -1.51
C ALA A 141 2.49 13.21 -2.92
N SER A 142 2.99 13.95 -3.91
CA SER A 142 2.59 13.79 -5.31
C SER A 142 2.90 12.38 -5.81
N THR A 143 4.10 11.87 -5.56
CA THR A 143 4.49 10.51 -6.00
C THR A 143 3.65 9.43 -5.31
N ILE A 144 3.32 9.58 -4.02
CA ILE A 144 2.42 8.66 -3.32
C ILE A 144 1.02 8.64 -3.96
N GLN A 145 0.49 9.80 -4.34
CA GLN A 145 -0.80 9.90 -5.02
C GLN A 145 -0.75 9.23 -6.39
N ASP A 146 0.33 9.45 -7.15
CA ASP A 146 0.52 8.81 -8.46
C ASP A 146 0.62 7.29 -8.34
N ILE A 147 1.41 6.76 -7.40
CA ILE A 147 1.49 5.31 -7.13
C ILE A 147 0.11 4.76 -6.78
N ALA A 148 -0.60 5.39 -5.85
CA ALA A 148 -1.91 4.92 -5.42
C ALA A 148 -2.92 4.89 -6.57
N LYS A 149 -2.92 5.92 -7.42
CA LYS A 149 -3.77 5.99 -8.60
C LYS A 149 -3.40 4.92 -9.62
N THR A 150 -2.12 4.74 -9.92
CA THR A 150 -1.65 3.70 -10.84
C THR A 150 -2.05 2.32 -10.37
N GLU A 151 -1.90 2.02 -9.06
CA GLU A 151 -2.36 0.74 -8.51
C GLU A 151 -3.88 0.59 -8.57
N ALA A 152 -4.64 1.65 -8.33
CA ALA A 152 -6.09 1.62 -8.44
C ALA A 152 -6.54 1.30 -9.87
N ASP A 153 -5.95 1.99 -10.85
CA ASP A 153 -6.25 1.80 -12.27
C ASP A 153 -5.88 0.38 -12.71
N ARG A 154 -4.70 -0.12 -12.29
CA ARG A 154 -4.21 -1.46 -12.61
C ARG A 154 -5.11 -2.57 -12.05
N LEU A 155 -5.70 -2.33 -10.89
CA LEU A 155 -6.48 -3.32 -10.13
C LEU A 155 -7.99 -3.12 -10.25
N GLY A 156 -8.46 -2.17 -11.07
CA GLY A 156 -9.89 -1.84 -11.18
C GLY A 156 -10.52 -1.37 -9.86
N LEU A 157 -9.73 -0.77 -8.97
CA LEU A 157 -10.21 -0.29 -7.66
C LEU A 157 -10.92 1.04 -7.78
N GLU A 158 -11.82 1.33 -6.83
CA GLU A 158 -12.35 2.67 -6.71
C GLU A 158 -11.25 3.66 -6.32
N GLN A 159 -11.17 4.77 -7.06
CA GLN A 159 -10.24 5.87 -6.77
C GLN A 159 -10.39 6.41 -5.34
N SER A 160 -11.60 6.33 -4.78
CA SER A 160 -11.91 6.72 -3.40
C SER A 160 -11.10 5.91 -2.37
N GLN A 161 -10.88 4.62 -2.62
CA GLN A 161 -10.14 3.71 -1.75
C GLN A 161 -8.65 4.01 -1.82
N ALA A 162 -8.13 4.17 -3.03
CA ALA A 162 -6.73 4.51 -3.25
C ALA A 162 -6.36 5.86 -2.63
N GLN A 163 -7.22 6.86 -2.83
CA GLN A 163 -7.08 8.17 -2.19
C GLN A 163 -7.10 8.06 -0.67
N THR A 164 -7.99 7.23 -0.11
CA THR A 164 -8.06 7.02 1.35
C THR A 164 -6.75 6.44 1.90
N VAL A 165 -6.13 5.49 1.18
CA VAL A 165 -4.86 4.89 1.58
C VAL A 165 -3.72 5.90 1.43
N SER A 166 -3.60 6.58 0.29
CA SER A 166 -2.54 7.58 0.04
C SER A 166 -2.60 8.73 1.04
N ASP A 167 -3.78 9.30 1.28
CA ASP A 167 -3.97 10.43 2.18
C ASP A 167 -3.63 10.05 3.62
N SER A 168 -3.89 8.80 4.01
CA SER A 168 -3.51 8.29 5.33
C SER A 168 -1.99 8.25 5.52
N VAL A 169 -1.24 7.85 4.48
CA VAL A 169 0.24 7.84 4.52
C VAL A 169 0.80 9.27 4.48
N ILE A 170 0.27 10.12 3.59
CA ILE A 170 0.69 11.53 3.44
C ILE A 170 0.45 12.30 4.74
N ALA A 171 -0.70 12.12 5.38
CA ALA A 171 -1.01 12.77 6.65
C ALA A 171 0.02 12.41 7.73
N ARG A 172 0.52 11.17 7.75
CA ARG A 172 1.55 10.72 8.71
C ARG A 172 2.93 11.29 8.38
N LEU A 173 3.28 11.36 7.09
CA LEU A 173 4.52 12.00 6.65
C LEU A 173 4.53 13.51 6.93
N ALA A 174 3.38 14.18 6.81
CA ALA A 174 3.23 15.60 7.11
C ALA A 174 3.50 15.93 8.59
N LEU A 175 3.30 14.97 9.50
CA LEU A 175 3.67 15.12 10.92
C LEU A 175 5.20 15.16 11.13
N ALA A 176 5.99 14.74 10.15
CA ALA A 176 7.46 14.76 10.15
C ALA A 176 8.05 15.97 9.40
N LYS A 177 7.30 17.07 9.28
CA LYS A 177 7.77 18.31 8.65
C LYS A 177 8.82 19.02 9.51
N LYS A 178 9.94 19.38 8.88
CA LYS A 178 11.03 20.18 9.47
C LYS A 178 10.71 21.66 9.57
#